data_AF-A0A6N9FBN5-F1
#
_entry.id   AF-A0A6N9FBN5-F1
#
_cell.length_a   1.000
_cell.length_b   1.000
_cell.length_c   1.000
_cell.angle_alpha   90.00
_cell.angle_beta   90.00
_cell.angle_gamma   90.00
#
_symmetry.space_group_name_H-M   'P 1'
#
loop_
_entity.id
_entity.type
_entity.pdbx_description
1 polymer ?
#
loop_
_entity_poly.entity_id
_entity_poly.type
_entity_poly.pdbx_seq_one_letter_code
_entity_poly.pdbx_strand_id
1 'polypeptide(L)'
;MMTAAGDDAARPHKLPRPRQIQDLNPDQLVAVIWRLAMEICVLRDRLGTHEALLAGQNVLSRNDIEAYSPSQDETAARLKARTELIENIINDLS
;
A
#
# COMPACT_ATOMS: atom_id res chain seq x y z
N MET A 1 -11.89 19.83 -34.63
CA MET A 1 -11.91 18.36 -34.68
C MET A 1 -10.77 17.86 -33.81
N MET A 2 -11.10 16.91 -32.93
CA MET A 2 -10.25 16.10 -32.05
C MET A 2 -9.56 16.75 -30.83
N THR A 3 -10.10 16.34 -29.69
CA THR A 3 -9.70 16.53 -28.29
C THR A 3 -8.33 15.94 -27.96
N ALA A 4 -7.51 16.69 -27.23
CA ALA A 4 -6.34 16.14 -26.54
C ALA A 4 -6.79 15.53 -25.21
N ALA A 5 -7.09 14.23 -25.23
CA ALA A 5 -7.23 13.41 -24.04
C ALA A 5 -5.90 12.68 -23.82
N GLY A 6 -5.26 12.91 -22.68
CA GLY A 6 -4.03 12.20 -22.33
C GLY A 6 -3.25 12.87 -21.22
N ASP A 7 -3.89 13.14 -20.08
CA ASP A 7 -3.14 13.43 -18.85
C ASP A 7 -3.96 13.00 -17.62
N ASP A 8 -4.30 11.72 -17.56
CA ASP A 8 -4.83 11.07 -16.34
C ASP A 8 -3.78 10.12 -15.74
N ALA A 9 -2.52 10.56 -15.74
CA ALA A 9 -1.50 9.96 -14.92
C ALA A 9 -1.71 10.48 -13.49
N ALA A 10 -2.48 9.73 -12.69
CA ALA A 10 -2.63 9.78 -11.25
C ALA A 10 -1.80 10.90 -10.58
N ARG A 11 -2.36 12.12 -10.51
CA ARG A 11 -1.74 13.20 -9.73
C ARG A 11 -1.57 12.68 -8.32
N PRO A 12 -0.35 12.71 -7.73
CA PRO A 12 -0.17 12.25 -6.37
C PRO A 12 -1.10 13.05 -5.48
N HIS A 13 -2.00 12.35 -4.77
CA HIS A 13 -2.83 12.98 -3.75
C HIS A 13 -1.90 13.71 -2.81
N LYS A 14 -1.98 15.05 -2.82
CA LYS A 14 -1.15 15.89 -1.97
C LYS A 14 -1.65 15.70 -0.55
N LEU A 15 -1.01 14.79 0.17
CA LEU A 15 -1.33 14.49 1.56
C LEU A 15 -1.32 15.82 2.33
N PRO A 16 -2.42 16.20 3.02
CA PRO A 16 -2.39 17.31 3.94
C PRO A 16 -1.31 17.01 4.98
N ARG A 17 -0.38 17.95 5.15
CA ARG A 17 0.61 17.82 6.22
C ARG A 17 -0.12 18.08 7.53
N PRO A 18 -0.27 17.09 8.41
CA PRO A 18 -0.87 17.32 9.72
C PRO A 18 -0.05 18.40 10.41
N ARG A 19 -0.71 19.40 11.02
CA ARG A 19 -0.01 20.48 11.75
C ARG A 19 0.97 19.91 12.78
N GLN A 20 0.63 18.76 13.36
CA GLN A 20 1.42 18.01 14.33
C GLN A 20 2.78 17.54 13.79
N ILE A 21 2.94 17.25 12.49
CA ILE A 21 4.23 16.77 11.93
C ILE A 21 5.28 17.90 11.92
N GLN A 22 4.86 19.16 11.82
CA GLN A 22 5.79 20.30 11.86
C GLN A 22 6.42 20.49 13.24
N ASP A 23 5.73 20.03 14.29
CA ASP A 23 6.18 20.11 15.68
C ASP A 23 6.96 18.86 16.13
N LEU A 24 7.03 17.81 15.31
CA LEU A 24 7.80 16.60 15.60
C LEU A 24 9.30 16.88 15.42
N ASN A 25 10.09 16.55 16.44
CA ASN A 25 11.55 16.49 16.32
C ASN A 25 11.92 15.40 15.29
N PRO A 26 12.91 15.62 14.39
CA PRO A 26 13.50 14.58 13.55
C PRO A 26 13.63 13.18 14.18
N ASP A 27 14.05 13.09 15.44
CA ASP A 27 14.19 11.79 16.14
C ASP A 27 12.85 11.06 16.31
N GLN A 28 11.76 11.81 16.58
CA GLN A 28 10.41 11.26 16.69
C GLN A 28 9.89 10.77 15.34
N LEU A 29 10.20 11.51 14.26
CA LEU A 29 9.84 11.08 12.91
C LEU A 29 10.56 9.78 12.52
N VAL A 30 11.86 9.68 12.82
CA VAL A 30 12.65 8.45 12.62
C VAL A 30 12.06 7.29 13.43
N ALA A 31 11.67 7.51 14.68
CA ALA A 31 11.03 6.48 15.51
C ALA A 31 9.70 5.96 14.91
N VAL A 32 8.86 6.86 14.39
CA VAL A 32 7.61 6.49 13.71
C VAL A 32 7.88 5.67 12.45
N ILE A 33 8.82 6.11 11.61
CA ILE A 33 9.21 5.38 10.38
C ILE A 33 9.77 4.01 10.73
N TRP A 34 10.62 3.92 11.75
CA TRP A 34 11.16 2.66 12.23
C TRP A 34 10.07 1.70 12.67
N ARG A 35 9.11 2.20 13.48
CA ARG A 35 7.97 1.39 13.91
C ARG A 35 7.16 0.87 12.72
N LEU A 36 6.87 1.71 11.73
CA LEU A 36 6.18 1.28 10.51
C LEU A 36 6.99 0.24 9.74
N ALA A 37 8.30 0.41 9.61
CA ALA A 37 9.18 -0.56 8.96
C ALA A 37 9.15 -1.92 9.67
N MET A 38 9.16 -1.92 11.01
CA MET A 38 9.06 -3.13 11.81
C MET A 38 7.70 -3.84 11.64
N GLU A 39 6.59 -3.09 11.62
CA GLU A 39 5.27 -3.68 11.34
C GLU A 39 5.23 -4.30 9.92
N ILE A 40 5.84 -3.64 8.93
CA ILE A 40 5.96 -4.19 7.56
C ILE A 40 6.77 -5.49 7.57
N CYS A 41 7.85 -5.59 8.34
CA CYS A 41 8.61 -6.83 8.49
C CYS A 41 7.75 -7.95 9.06
N VAL A 42 6.99 -7.69 10.13
CA VAL A 42 6.08 -8.68 10.73
C VAL A 42 5.02 -9.14 9.73
N LEU A 43 4.44 -8.22 8.95
CA LEU A 43 3.47 -8.57 7.91
C LEU A 43 4.09 -9.44 6.82
N ARG A 44 5.33 -9.16 6.39
CA ARG A 44 6.05 -9.97 5.40
C ARG A 44 6.36 -11.38 5.93
N ASP A 45 6.81 -11.49 7.18
CA ASP A 45 7.10 -12.80 7.79
C ASP A 45 5.83 -13.65 7.91
N ARG A 46 4.71 -13.02 8.30
CA ARG A 46 3.42 -13.70 8.36
C ARG A 46 2.95 -14.14 6.97
N LEU A 47 3.08 -13.29 5.95
CA LEU A 47 2.75 -13.66 4.57
C LEU A 47 3.61 -14.84 4.09
N GLY A 48 4.92 -14.80 4.32
CA GLY A 48 5.82 -15.90 3.99
C GLY A 48 5.46 -17.20 4.71
N THR A 49 4.98 -17.12 5.95
CA THR A 49 4.46 -18.27 6.70
C THR A 49 3.21 -18.84 6.03
N HIS A 50 2.27 -18.00 5.60
CA HIS A 50 1.10 -18.43 4.85
C HIS A 50 1.48 -19.11 3.53
N GLU A 51 2.43 -18.54 2.77
CA GLU A 51 2.94 -19.14 1.53
C GLU A 51 3.57 -20.51 1.79
N ALA A 52 4.39 -20.65 2.83
CA ALA A 52 5.02 -21.91 3.19
C ALA A 52 4.01 -22.99 3.60
N LEU A 53 2.99 -22.62 4.38
CA LEU A 53 1.92 -23.54 4.78
C LEU A 53 1.08 -24.00 3.59
N LEU A 54 0.76 -23.11 2.65
CA LEU A 54 0.00 -23.44 1.44
C LEU A 54 0.81 -24.28 0.46
N ALA A 55 2.11 -24.01 0.33
CA ALA A 55 3.02 -24.82 -0.47
C ALA A 55 3.15 -26.23 0.12
N GLY A 56 3.26 -26.37 1.44
CA GLY A 56 3.29 -27.67 2.12
C GLY A 56 2.03 -28.52 1.91
N GLN A 57 0.89 -27.87 1.63
CA GLN A 57 -0.38 -28.54 1.31
C GLN A 57 -0.60 -28.75 -0.20
N ASN A 58 0.39 -28.38 -1.05
CA ASN A 58 0.27 -28.38 -2.51
C ASN A 58 -0.91 -27.54 -3.05
N VAL A 59 -1.33 -26.50 -2.33
CA VAL A 59 -2.45 -25.62 -2.74
C VAL A 59 -1.96 -24.47 -3.62
N LEU A 60 -0.79 -23.91 -3.31
CA LEU A 60 -0.22 -22.75 -4.00
C LEU A 60 1.30 -22.90 -4.02
N SER A 61 1.90 -22.86 -5.21
CA SER A 61 3.36 -22.84 -5.33
C SER A 61 3.89 -21.41 -5.37
N ARG A 62 5.18 -21.23 -5.05
CA ARG A 62 5.87 -19.94 -5.21
C ARG A 62 5.79 -19.43 -6.65
N ASN A 63 5.87 -20.33 -7.64
CA ASN A 63 5.77 -19.96 -9.05
C ASN A 63 4.39 -19.42 -9.41
N ASP A 64 3.32 -19.95 -8.81
CA ASP A 64 1.96 -19.47 -9.06
C ASP A 64 1.80 -18.03 -8.56
N ILE A 65 2.45 -17.67 -7.45
CA ILE A 65 2.44 -16.31 -6.91
C ILE A 65 3.24 -15.35 -7.83
N GLU A 66 4.45 -15.73 -8.22
CA GLU A 66 5.30 -14.89 -9.07
C GLU A 66 4.72 -14.71 -10.49
N ALA A 67 4.00 -15.71 -11.00
CA ALA A 67 3.33 -15.67 -12.30
C ALA A 67 1.92 -15.04 -12.22
N TYR A 68 1.37 -14.82 -11.02
CA TYR A 68 0.03 -14.28 -10.87
C TYR A 68 0.00 -12.82 -11.34
N SER A 69 -0.80 -12.61 -12.39
CA SER A 69 -1.14 -11.28 -12.88
C SER A 69 -2.59 -11.00 -12.49
N PRO A 70 -2.86 -9.97 -11.66
CA PRO A 70 -4.23 -9.62 -11.32
C PRO A 70 -5.00 -9.19 -12.57
N SER A 71 -6.28 -9.53 -12.60
CA SER A 71 -7.22 -9.06 -13.63
C SER A 71 -7.40 -7.54 -13.56
N GLN A 72 -7.97 -6.95 -14.62
CA GLN A 72 -8.30 -5.52 -14.64
C GLN A 72 -9.27 -5.16 -13.50
N ASP A 73 -10.25 -6.02 -13.24
CA ASP A 73 -11.24 -5.80 -12.17
C ASP A 73 -10.60 -5.86 -10.78
N GLU A 74 -9.73 -6.83 -10.51
CA GLU A 74 -8.99 -6.91 -9.24
C GLU A 74 -8.06 -5.71 -9.06
N THR A 75 -7.42 -5.26 -10.14
CA THR A 75 -6.55 -4.09 -10.10
C THR A 75 -7.34 -2.82 -9.76
N ALA A 76 -8.52 -2.65 -10.37
CA ALA A 76 -9.43 -1.54 -10.08
C ALA A 76 -9.94 -1.60 -8.62
N ALA A 77 -10.30 -2.79 -8.13
CA ALA A 77 -10.71 -2.97 -6.74
C ALA A 77 -9.59 -2.64 -5.74
N ARG A 78 -8.36 -3.07 -6.02
CA ARG A 78 -7.17 -2.74 -5.21
C ARG A 78 -6.86 -1.24 -5.23
N LEU A 79 -7.01 -0.59 -6.38
CA LEU A 79 -6.85 0.86 -6.51
C LEU A 79 -7.89 1.58 -5.65
N LYS A 80 -9.17 1.21 -5.77
CA LYS A 80 -10.26 1.78 -4.97
C LYS A 80 -10.00 1.64 -3.48
N ALA A 81 -9.69 0.43 -3.00
CA ALA A 81 -9.38 0.18 -1.60
C ALA A 81 -8.19 1.01 -1.09
N ARG A 82 -7.16 1.19 -1.93
CA ARG A 82 -6.00 2.05 -1.61
C ARG A 82 -6.39 3.52 -1.53
N THR A 83 -7.22 4.00 -2.45
CA THR A 83 -7.72 5.38 -2.45
C THR A 83 -8.55 5.65 -1.20
N GLU A 84 -9.49 4.76 -0.86
CA GLU A 84 -10.31 4.86 0.36
C GLU A 84 -9.44 4.86 1.63
N LEU A 85 -8.40 4.03 1.69
CA LEU A 85 -7.45 4.04 2.80
C LEU A 85 -6.72 5.38 2.91
N ILE A 86 -6.26 5.95 1.79
CA ILE A 86 -5.59 7.26 1.76
C ILE A 86 -6.56 8.34 2.23
N GLU A 87 -7.81 8.35 1.76
CA GLU A 87 -8.82 9.32 2.15
C GLU A 87 -9.14 9.24 3.65
N ASN A 88 -9.26 8.03 4.21
CA ASN A 88 -9.47 7.85 5.65
C ASN A 88 -8.29 8.38 6.46
N ILE A 89 -7.05 8.07 6.06
CA ILE A 89 -5.85 8.61 6.70
C ILE A 89 -5.82 10.14 6.61
N ILE A 90 -6.21 10.71 5.47
CA ILE A 90 -6.30 12.16 5.29
C ILE A 90 -7.31 12.78 6.26
N ASN A 91 -8.50 12.18 6.39
CA ASN A 91 -9.55 12.64 7.30
C ASN A 91 -9.16 12.52 8.78
N ASP A 92 -8.43 11.46 9.16
CA ASP A 92 -7.93 11.29 10.53
C ASP A 92 -6.87 12.35 10.92
N LEU A 93 -6.24 12.97 9.92
CA LEU A 93 -5.17 13.95 10.08
C LEU A 93 -5.61 15.42 9.93
N SER A 94 -6.85 15.65 9.50
CA SER A 94 -7.46 16.98 9.30
C SER A 94 -8.21 17.46 10.53
#